data_AF-A0A0M0F456-F1
#
_entry.id   AF-A0A0M0F456-F1
#
_cell.length_a   1.000
_cell.length_b   1.000
_cell.length_c   1.000
_cell.angle_alpha   90.00
_cell.angle_beta   90.00
_cell.angle_gamma   90.00
#
_symmetry.space_group_name_H-M   'P 1'
#
loop_
_entity.id
_entity.type
_entity.pdbx_description
1 polymer ?
#
loop_
_entity_poly.entity_id
_entity_poly.type
_entity_poly.pdbx_seq_one_letter_code
_entity_poly.pdbx_strand_id
1 'polypeptide(L)'
;MDVRQDREALDGHAAILPRRRRPEKELRPSVRAARGRELPSRQRAGLLGRSLAHMGAAHALELRAVTVDGLVEVVPYVDGRSLVDLVGRHESACGYSPAGAYGGLVPAFFRYGDAAHQWYGRGRTPSGGHAWVLACDCHEAGCWPFEVTVDADATTVVWRDLTQPFRPEWDYSALGTFTFDRAQYDDAVRQVAHLFA
;
A
#
# COMPACT_ATOMS: atom_id res chain seq x y z
N MET A 1 57.28 -10.38 43.51
CA MET A 1 56.82 -10.59 42.12
C MET A 1 55.44 -9.95 42.04
N ASP A 2 55.37 -8.61 42.01
CA ASP A 2 55.39 -7.73 40.80
C ASP A 2 54.10 -7.94 39.98
N VAL A 3 52.98 -7.27 40.29
CA VAL A 3 52.51 -5.90 39.93
C VAL A 3 52.39 -5.66 38.41
N ARG A 4 51.25 -5.03 38.04
CA ARG A 4 50.84 -4.40 36.75
C ARG A 4 49.92 -5.30 35.91
N GLN A 5 48.60 -5.08 35.91
CA GLN A 5 47.84 -3.96 35.31
C GLN A 5 47.89 -4.04 33.79
N ASP A 6 46.76 -4.44 33.18
CA ASP A 6 46.37 -4.03 31.82
C ASP A 6 44.85 -3.85 31.78
N ARG A 7 44.44 -2.60 31.97
CA ARG A 7 43.20 -2.02 31.45
C ARG A 7 43.64 -1.21 30.23
N GLU A 8 43.19 -1.59 29.05
CA GLU A 8 43.17 -0.83 27.79
C GLU A 8 42.60 -1.81 26.73
N ALA A 9 41.75 -1.46 25.76
CA ALA A 9 41.24 -0.19 25.31
C ALA A 9 39.88 -0.44 24.65
N LEU A 10 38.95 0.49 24.85
CA LEU A 10 37.90 0.77 23.87
C LEU A 10 38.60 1.41 22.69
N ASP A 11 38.48 0.85 21.49
CA ASP A 11 38.38 1.65 20.27
C ASP A 11 38.08 0.77 19.05
N GLY A 12 37.02 1.18 18.34
CA GLY A 12 36.86 1.03 16.89
C GLY A 12 36.79 -0.39 16.33
N HIS A 13 35.64 -0.75 15.78
CA HIS A 13 35.48 -1.07 14.35
C HIS A 13 33.99 -1.34 14.10
N ALA A 14 33.19 -0.28 14.16
CA ALA A 14 31.92 -0.28 13.45
C ALA A 14 32.26 -0.35 11.96
N ALA A 15 31.96 -1.48 11.32
CA ALA A 15 32.06 -1.61 9.87
C ALA A 15 31.10 -0.60 9.22
N ILE A 16 31.65 0.53 8.78
CA ILE A 16 30.94 1.54 7.98
C ILE A 16 30.66 0.90 6.62
N LEU A 17 29.45 0.37 6.43
CA LEU A 17 28.95 0.02 5.10
C LEU A 17 28.94 1.29 4.24
N PRO A 18 29.50 1.26 3.01
CA PRO A 18 29.54 2.45 2.17
C PRO A 18 28.12 2.87 1.80
N ARG A 19 27.74 4.09 2.18
CA ARG A 19 26.53 4.77 1.74
C ARG A 19 26.53 4.80 0.20
N ARG A 20 25.65 4.03 -0.45
CA ARG A 20 25.43 4.14 -1.88
C ARG A 20 24.95 5.57 -2.18
N ARG A 21 25.68 6.28 -3.04
CA ARG A 21 25.30 7.62 -3.52
C ARG A 21 23.91 7.55 -4.15
N ARG A 22 23.01 8.44 -3.71
CA ARG A 22 21.80 8.80 -4.46
C ARG A 22 22.22 9.37 -5.82
N PRO A 23 21.58 9.02 -6.95
CA PRO A 23 21.74 9.79 -8.17
C PRO A 23 21.12 11.18 -7.98
N GLU A 24 21.90 12.20 -8.33
CA GLU A 24 21.51 13.60 -8.28
C GLU A 24 20.38 13.88 -9.28
N LYS A 25 19.37 14.64 -8.81
CA LYS A 25 18.18 15.02 -9.56
C LYS A 25 18.57 16.09 -10.59
N GLU A 26 18.58 15.74 -11.87
CA GLU A 26 18.72 16.74 -12.94
C GLU A 26 17.54 17.71 -12.92
N LEU A 27 17.85 18.99 -12.77
CA LEU A 27 16.94 20.12 -12.78
C LEU A 27 16.64 20.51 -14.24
N ARG A 28 15.39 20.48 -14.67
CA ARG A 28 14.96 21.08 -15.94
C ARG A 28 13.95 22.22 -15.73
N PRO A 29 13.99 23.25 -16.59
CA PRO A 29 13.50 24.59 -16.24
C PRO A 29 11.98 24.77 -16.38
N SER A 30 11.49 25.73 -15.60
CA SER A 30 10.13 26.25 -15.54
C SER A 30 9.69 27.00 -16.80
N VAL A 31 8.45 26.79 -17.25
CA VAL A 31 7.74 27.71 -18.16
C VAL A 31 6.42 28.11 -17.51
N ARG A 32 6.23 29.43 -17.33
CA ARG A 32 5.00 30.06 -16.80
C ARG A 32 4.02 30.44 -17.91
N ALA A 33 2.77 30.57 -17.49
CA ALA A 33 1.51 30.64 -18.21
C ALA A 33 1.14 31.97 -18.92
N ALA A 34 0.14 31.90 -19.81
CA ALA A 34 -0.90 32.93 -20.01
C ALA A 34 -2.16 32.30 -20.65
N ARG A 35 -3.26 32.17 -19.90
CA ARG A 35 -4.52 32.98 -19.91
C ARG A 35 -5.43 32.83 -21.14
N GLY A 36 -6.67 32.41 -20.89
CA GLY A 36 -7.79 32.52 -21.84
C GLY A 36 -9.17 32.15 -21.27
N ARG A 37 -9.89 33.17 -20.77
CA ARG A 37 -11.36 33.43 -20.81
C ARG A 37 -12.38 32.48 -20.13
N GLU A 38 -13.03 33.05 -19.11
CA GLU A 38 -14.45 32.90 -18.67
C GLU A 38 -15.46 33.14 -19.83
N LEU A 39 -16.74 32.71 -19.94
CA LEU A 39 -17.90 32.21 -19.13
C LEU A 39 -18.89 31.57 -20.18
N PRO A 40 -20.14 31.06 -19.92
CA PRO A 40 -21.00 31.17 -18.74
C PRO A 40 -21.72 29.88 -18.27
N SER A 41 -22.42 30.05 -17.15
CA SER A 41 -23.37 29.18 -16.47
C SER A 41 -24.59 28.75 -17.30
N ARG A 42 -25.00 27.48 -17.13
CA ARG A 42 -26.41 27.03 -17.29
C ARG A 42 -26.78 25.92 -16.29
N GLN A 43 -28.05 25.98 -15.90
CA GLN A 43 -28.74 25.27 -14.84
C GLN A 43 -28.91 23.75 -15.03
N ARG A 44 -28.93 23.08 -13.88
CA ARG A 44 -29.80 21.97 -13.42
C ARG A 44 -30.44 21.04 -14.48
N ALA A 45 -30.11 19.76 -14.37
CA ALA A 45 -31.08 18.66 -14.42
C ALA A 45 -30.53 17.48 -13.62
N GLY A 46 -31.38 16.84 -12.81
CA GLY A 46 -31.00 15.79 -11.88
C GLY A 46 -30.45 14.54 -12.58
N LEU A 47 -29.51 13.89 -11.91
CA LEU A 47 -29.09 12.51 -12.18
C LEU A 47 -29.15 11.75 -10.85
N LEU A 48 -30.39 11.46 -10.43
CA LEU A 48 -30.66 10.21 -9.74
C LEU A 48 -30.41 9.11 -10.77
N GLY A 49 -29.34 8.35 -10.57
CA GLY A 49 -28.90 7.32 -11.50
C GLY A 49 -27.39 7.27 -11.61
N ARG A 50 -26.68 7.14 -10.47
CA ARG A 50 -25.34 6.53 -10.54
C ARG A 50 -25.56 5.10 -11.01
N SER A 51 -25.15 4.87 -12.24
CA SER A 51 -25.20 3.59 -12.94
C SER A 51 -24.69 2.47 -12.04
N LEU A 52 -25.59 1.56 -11.68
CA LEU A 52 -25.29 0.24 -11.09
C LEU A 52 -24.73 -0.73 -12.14
N ALA A 53 -24.39 -0.27 -13.34
CA ALA A 53 -23.91 -1.12 -14.42
C ALA A 53 -22.38 -1.20 -14.40
N HIS A 54 -21.87 -2.03 -13.49
CA HIS A 54 -21.00 -3.20 -13.75
C HIS A 54 -20.35 -3.64 -12.42
N MET A 55 -21.15 -3.85 -11.37
CA MET A 55 -20.64 -4.60 -10.22
C MET A 55 -20.46 -6.04 -10.70
N GLY A 56 -19.22 -6.40 -11.05
CA GLY A 56 -18.82 -7.80 -11.18
C GLY A 56 -19.22 -8.57 -9.92
N ALA A 57 -19.27 -9.90 -10.02
CA ALA A 57 -19.55 -10.73 -8.85
C ALA A 57 -18.63 -10.33 -7.68
N ALA A 58 -19.20 -10.21 -6.48
CA ALA A 58 -18.42 -9.85 -5.30
C ALA A 58 -17.31 -10.90 -5.08
N HIS A 59 -16.09 -10.42 -4.91
CA HIS A 59 -14.96 -11.23 -4.52
C HIS A 59 -15.05 -11.60 -3.03
N ALA A 60 -14.44 -12.72 -2.66
CA ALA A 60 -14.22 -13.05 -1.26
C ALA A 60 -12.86 -12.51 -0.81
N LEU A 61 -12.84 -11.71 0.27
CA LEU A 61 -11.62 -11.21 0.91
C LEU A 61 -11.27 -12.03 2.14
N GLU A 62 -10.07 -12.55 2.24
CA GLU A 62 -9.51 -13.04 3.50
C GLU A 62 -8.27 -12.25 3.87
N LEU A 63 -8.23 -11.68 5.07
CA LEU A 63 -7.01 -11.10 5.62
C LEU A 63 -6.33 -12.17 6.48
N ARG A 64 -5.29 -12.82 5.93
CA ARG A 64 -4.63 -13.94 6.61
C ARG A 64 -3.40 -13.46 7.36
N ALA A 65 -3.33 -13.78 8.65
CA ALA A 65 -2.11 -13.68 9.42
C ALA A 65 -1.21 -14.87 9.07
N VAL A 66 -0.04 -14.60 8.49
CA VAL A 66 0.96 -15.61 8.11
C VAL A 66 2.27 -15.32 8.83
N THR A 67 3.05 -16.35 9.14
CA THR A 67 4.38 -16.18 9.77
C THR A 67 5.48 -16.33 8.73
N VAL A 68 6.27 -15.28 8.54
CA VAL A 68 7.41 -15.21 7.63
C VAL A 68 8.63 -14.76 8.44
N ASP A 69 9.70 -15.56 8.45
CA ASP A 69 10.93 -15.27 9.22
C ASP A 69 10.70 -14.89 10.70
N GLY A 70 9.68 -15.49 11.32
CA GLY A 70 9.30 -15.25 12.71
C GLY A 70 8.46 -13.99 12.94
N LEU A 71 8.14 -13.23 11.90
CA LEU A 71 7.24 -12.09 11.92
C LEU A 71 5.85 -12.49 11.46
N VAL A 72 4.82 -11.91 12.08
CA VAL A 72 3.44 -12.04 11.60
C VAL A 72 3.20 -10.96 10.54
N GLU A 73 2.80 -11.37 9.36
CA GLU A 73 2.34 -10.49 8.29
C GLU A 73 0.85 -10.70 8.05
N VAL A 74 0.11 -9.63 7.76
CA VAL A 74 -1.27 -9.71 7.31
C VAL A 74 -1.30 -9.54 5.79
N VAL A 75 -1.65 -10.62 5.11
CA VAL A 75 -1.69 -10.69 3.63
C VAL A 75 -3.13 -10.81 3.16
N PRO A 76 -3.61 -9.93 2.27
CA PRO A 76 -4.90 -10.09 1.62
C PRO A 76 -4.92 -11.26 0.64
N TYR A 77 -5.99 -12.05 0.67
CA TYR A 77 -6.32 -13.06 -0.32
C TYR A 77 -7.66 -12.71 -0.96
N VAL A 78 -7.68 -12.64 -2.29
CA VAL A 78 -8.87 -12.36 -3.11
C VAL A 78 -9.25 -13.64 -3.84
N ASP A 79 -10.44 -14.16 -3.59
CA ASP A 79 -10.92 -15.45 -4.08
C ASP A 79 -9.91 -16.59 -3.83
N GLY A 80 -9.34 -16.61 -2.62
CA GLY A 80 -8.36 -17.61 -2.18
C GLY A 80 -6.96 -17.45 -2.78
N ARG A 81 -6.68 -16.41 -3.58
CA ARG A 81 -5.35 -16.12 -4.13
C ARG A 81 -4.70 -14.94 -3.40
N SER A 82 -3.44 -15.09 -3.00
CA SER A 82 -2.68 -14.01 -2.36
C SER A 82 -2.59 -12.80 -3.27
N LEU A 83 -2.81 -11.61 -2.73
CA LEU A 83 -2.65 -10.36 -3.48
C LEU A 83 -1.18 -10.15 -3.90
N VAL A 84 -0.21 -10.64 -3.11
CA VAL A 84 1.22 -10.65 -3.51
C VAL A 84 1.41 -11.39 -4.83
N ASP A 85 0.79 -12.58 -4.97
CA ASP A 85 0.89 -13.38 -6.19
C ASP A 85 0.16 -12.71 -7.37
N LEU A 86 -1.02 -12.14 -7.12
CA LEU A 86 -1.81 -11.46 -8.17
C LEU A 86 -1.04 -10.27 -8.74
N VAL A 87 -0.49 -9.42 -7.88
CA VAL A 87 0.28 -8.23 -8.28
C VAL A 87 1.61 -8.65 -8.90
N GLY A 88 2.36 -9.56 -8.29
CA GLY A 88 3.66 -10.00 -8.80
C GLY A 88 3.59 -10.64 -10.18
N ARG A 89 2.54 -11.44 -10.46
CA ARG A 89 2.30 -12.02 -11.80
C ARG A 89 1.98 -10.94 -12.82
N HIS A 90 1.14 -9.97 -12.47
CA HIS A 90 0.81 -8.84 -13.34
C HIS A 90 2.06 -8.03 -13.68
N GLU A 91 2.81 -7.60 -12.67
CA GLU A 91 4.05 -6.84 -12.86
C GLU A 91 5.06 -7.60 -13.72
N SER A 92 5.22 -8.91 -13.48
CA SER A 92 6.09 -9.77 -14.30
C SER A 92 5.63 -9.85 -15.75
N ALA A 93 4.32 -9.98 -15.99
CA ALA A 93 3.75 -10.03 -17.34
C ALA A 93 3.92 -8.69 -18.10
N CYS A 94 3.91 -7.58 -17.38
CA CYS A 94 4.19 -6.24 -17.92
C CYS A 94 5.70 -5.95 -18.07
N GLY A 95 6.58 -6.84 -17.60
CA GLY A 95 8.04 -6.63 -17.63
C GLY A 95 8.53 -5.58 -16.63
N TYR A 96 7.76 -5.31 -15.57
CA TYR A 96 8.14 -4.38 -14.52
C TYR A 96 9.24 -4.96 -13.62
N SER A 97 10.09 -4.08 -13.06
CA SER A 97 11.22 -4.49 -12.24
C SER A 97 11.51 -3.50 -11.11
N PRO A 98 11.64 -3.96 -9.85
CA PRO A 98 11.43 -5.35 -9.40
C PRO A 98 9.93 -5.72 -9.41
N ALA A 99 9.59 -6.91 -9.91
CA ALA A 99 8.22 -7.44 -9.85
C ALA A 99 8.01 -8.28 -8.58
N GLY A 100 6.85 -8.14 -7.95
CA GLY A 100 6.42 -8.97 -6.83
C GLY A 100 7.21 -8.76 -5.55
N ALA A 101 7.96 -7.67 -5.40
CA ALA A 101 8.75 -7.35 -4.21
C ALA A 101 7.87 -6.83 -3.06
N TYR A 102 6.81 -7.57 -2.74
CA TYR A 102 5.83 -7.27 -1.71
C TYR A 102 5.76 -8.37 -0.66
N GLY A 103 5.48 -7.97 0.57
CA GLY A 103 5.01 -8.80 1.67
C GLY A 103 3.67 -8.30 2.21
N GLY A 104 3.18 -8.93 3.28
CA GLY A 104 2.02 -8.45 4.01
C GLY A 104 2.33 -7.24 4.88
N LEU A 105 1.29 -6.62 5.44
CA LEU A 105 1.49 -5.59 6.48
C LEU A 105 1.95 -6.26 7.77
N VAL A 106 3.08 -5.86 8.33
CA VAL A 106 3.60 -6.40 9.60
C VAL A 106 3.03 -5.61 10.77
N PRO A 107 2.09 -6.17 11.57
CA PRO A 107 1.41 -5.41 12.62
C PRO A 107 2.38 -4.87 13.67
N ALA A 108 3.40 -5.66 14.02
CA ALA A 108 4.43 -5.27 14.98
C ALA A 108 5.23 -4.04 14.55
N PHE A 109 5.28 -3.68 13.26
CA PHE A 109 6.01 -2.53 12.73
C PHE A 109 5.11 -1.45 12.11
N PHE A 110 3.81 -1.68 12.04
CA PHE A 110 2.89 -0.70 11.48
C PHE A 110 2.73 0.49 12.44
N ARG A 111 3.13 1.69 12.01
CA ARG A 111 3.10 2.92 12.84
C ARG A 111 2.25 4.06 12.25
N TYR A 112 1.45 3.74 11.23
CA TYR A 112 0.74 4.74 10.42
C TYR A 112 -0.67 5.08 10.94
N GLY A 113 -1.05 4.51 12.09
CA GLY A 113 -2.32 4.77 12.76
C GLY A 113 -3.05 3.48 13.11
N ASP A 114 -4.35 3.63 13.38
CA ASP A 114 -5.25 2.50 13.60
C ASP A 114 -5.36 1.69 12.31
N ALA A 115 -4.95 0.42 12.37
CA ALA A 115 -4.96 -0.44 11.20
C ALA A 115 -6.36 -0.83 10.76
N ALA A 116 -7.37 -0.85 11.63
CA ALA A 116 -8.74 -1.02 11.18
C ALA A 116 -9.14 0.15 10.27
N HIS A 117 -8.80 1.38 10.64
CA HIS A 117 -9.03 2.56 9.79
C HIS A 117 -8.26 2.51 8.47
N GLN A 118 -7.04 1.95 8.46
CA GLN A 118 -6.27 1.75 7.23
C GLN A 118 -7.06 0.94 6.20
N TRP A 119 -7.66 -0.18 6.58
CA TRP A 119 -8.42 -1.03 5.65
C TRP A 119 -9.66 -0.33 5.06
N TYR A 120 -10.15 0.76 5.63
CA TYR A 120 -11.27 1.53 5.08
C TYR A 120 -10.85 2.81 4.34
N GLY A 121 -9.56 2.99 4.06
CA GLY A 121 -9.04 4.23 3.48
C GLY A 121 -9.14 5.44 4.42
N ARG A 122 -9.28 5.20 5.72
CA ARG A 122 -9.45 6.21 6.77
C ARG A 122 -8.19 6.39 7.61
N GLY A 123 -7.07 5.83 7.15
CA GLY A 123 -5.76 5.98 7.77
C GLY A 123 -5.29 7.44 7.75
N ARG A 124 -4.30 7.75 8.60
CA ARG A 124 -3.56 9.02 8.51
C ARG A 124 -2.52 8.97 7.39
N THR A 125 -2.00 7.79 7.09
CA THR A 125 -1.01 7.57 6.04
C THR A 125 -1.19 6.14 5.48
N PRO A 126 -1.50 5.99 4.18
CA PRO A 126 -1.87 7.07 3.28
C PRO A 126 -3.20 7.70 3.73
N SER A 127 -3.42 8.96 3.37
CA SER A 127 -4.64 9.70 3.72
C SER A 127 -5.55 9.84 2.50
N GLY A 128 -6.80 10.26 2.69
CA GLY A 128 -7.65 10.71 1.57
C GLY A 128 -8.41 9.60 0.87
N GLY A 129 -8.80 8.54 1.59
CA GLY A 129 -9.51 7.40 1.01
C GLY A 129 -8.58 6.28 0.53
N HIS A 130 -7.27 6.46 0.64
CA HIS A 130 -6.28 5.48 0.23
C HIS A 130 -5.93 4.51 1.37
N ALA A 131 -5.56 3.29 1.00
CA ALA A 131 -5.07 2.26 1.90
C ALA A 131 -3.86 1.55 1.29
N TRP A 132 -2.82 1.31 2.09
CA TRP A 132 -1.79 0.33 1.74
C TRP A 132 -2.30 -1.06 2.10
N VAL A 133 -2.34 -1.93 1.10
CA VAL A 133 -2.84 -3.32 1.22
C VAL A 133 -1.71 -4.35 1.12
N LEU A 134 -0.53 -3.94 0.64
CA LEU A 134 0.74 -4.68 0.75
C LEU A 134 1.86 -3.73 1.16
N ALA A 135 2.93 -4.30 1.70
CA ALA A 135 4.16 -3.61 2.08
C ALA A 135 5.37 -4.18 1.33
N CYS A 136 6.54 -3.57 1.53
CA CYS A 136 7.81 -4.15 1.09
C CYS A 136 8.10 -5.43 1.90
N ASP A 137 8.78 -6.40 1.28
CA ASP A 137 9.35 -7.57 1.96
C ASP A 137 10.43 -7.21 3.00
N CYS A 138 10.93 -5.95 3.02
CA CYS A 138 11.72 -5.42 4.12
C CYS A 138 10.91 -5.08 5.39
N HIS A 139 9.60 -5.35 5.38
CA HIS A 139 8.63 -5.19 6.46
C HIS A 139 8.27 -3.73 6.86
N GLU A 140 8.90 -2.72 6.25
CA GLU A 140 8.51 -1.33 6.41
C GLU A 140 7.40 -0.96 5.40
N ALA A 141 6.21 -0.66 5.92
CA ALA A 141 5.03 -0.42 5.08
C ALA A 141 5.20 0.77 4.13
N GLY A 142 5.85 1.84 4.56
CA GLY A 142 6.08 3.02 3.73
C GLY A 142 7.22 2.88 2.71
N CYS A 143 7.99 1.79 2.73
CA CYS A 143 9.16 1.63 1.86
C CYS A 143 8.79 1.28 0.41
N TRP A 144 7.79 0.41 0.23
CA TRP A 144 7.31 -0.05 -1.08
C TRP A 144 5.84 -0.51 -0.99
N PRO A 145 4.90 0.42 -0.72
CA PRO A 145 3.51 0.05 -0.53
C PRO A 145 2.84 -0.28 -1.86
N PHE A 146 1.90 -1.21 -1.82
CA PHE A 146 0.86 -1.33 -2.85
C PHE A 146 -0.41 -0.67 -2.31
N GLU A 147 -0.90 0.33 -3.04
CA GLU A 147 -1.95 1.23 -2.59
C GLU A 147 -3.22 1.06 -3.42
N VAL A 148 -4.37 1.22 -2.76
CA VAL A 148 -5.69 1.25 -3.40
C VAL A 148 -6.48 2.45 -2.89
N THR A 149 -7.39 2.97 -3.73
CA THR A 149 -8.49 3.81 -3.27
C THR A 149 -9.61 2.91 -2.74
N VAL A 150 -10.09 3.19 -1.53
CA VAL A 150 -11.17 2.45 -0.88
C VAL A 150 -12.46 3.26 -0.90
N ASP A 151 -13.47 2.76 -1.61
CA ASP A 151 -14.83 3.28 -1.55
C ASP A 151 -15.70 2.28 -0.78
N ALA A 152 -16.18 2.67 0.40
CA ALA A 152 -17.04 1.82 1.23
C ALA A 152 -18.42 2.46 1.40
N ASP A 153 -19.47 1.70 1.07
CA ASP A 153 -20.86 2.05 1.34
C ASP A 153 -21.52 1.07 2.32
N ALA A 154 -22.84 1.12 2.43
CA ALA A 154 -23.59 0.29 3.38
C ALA A 154 -23.57 -1.21 3.05
N THR A 155 -23.28 -1.57 1.80
CA THR A 155 -23.42 -2.94 1.26
C THR A 155 -22.15 -3.46 0.58
N THR A 156 -21.26 -2.59 0.14
CA THR A 156 -20.03 -2.99 -0.55
C THR A 156 -18.80 -2.21 -0.07
N VAL A 157 -17.64 -2.81 -0.28
CA VAL A 157 -16.34 -2.15 -0.23
C VAL A 157 -15.64 -2.39 -1.57
N VAL A 158 -15.15 -1.34 -2.21
CA VAL A 158 -14.46 -1.41 -3.49
C VAL A 158 -13.03 -0.94 -3.33
N TRP A 159 -12.08 -1.78 -3.75
CA TRP A 159 -10.70 -1.39 -4.01
C TRP A 159 -10.55 -1.06 -5.49
N ARG A 160 -10.16 0.17 -5.80
CA ARG A 160 -9.90 0.65 -7.16
C ARG A 160 -8.64 1.49 -7.21
N ASP A 161 -8.29 1.92 -8.42
CA ASP A 161 -7.09 2.73 -8.69
C ASP A 161 -5.83 2.10 -8.07
N LEU A 162 -5.65 0.79 -8.25
CA LEU A 162 -4.49 0.06 -7.75
C LEU A 162 -3.22 0.73 -8.26
N THR A 163 -2.29 1.02 -7.36
CA THR A 163 -1.10 1.79 -7.71
C THR A 163 0.10 1.42 -6.85
N GLN A 164 1.28 1.67 -7.41
CA GLN A 164 2.53 1.70 -6.68
C GLN A 164 2.98 3.17 -6.65
N PRO A 165 2.92 3.87 -5.50
CA PRO A 165 3.14 5.33 -5.43
C PRO A 165 4.54 5.83 -5.86
N PHE A 166 5.56 4.98 -5.79
CA PHE A 166 6.93 5.23 -6.26
C PHE A 166 7.14 4.87 -7.74
N ARG A 167 6.14 4.28 -8.41
CA ARG A 167 6.11 3.89 -9.82
C ARG A 167 4.81 4.34 -10.49
N PRO A 168 4.53 5.66 -10.54
CA PRO A 168 3.30 6.18 -11.12
C PRO A 168 3.11 5.84 -12.61
N GLU A 169 4.17 5.40 -13.29
CA GLU A 169 4.14 4.93 -14.67
C GLU A 169 3.70 3.47 -14.85
N TRP A 170 3.60 2.69 -13.77
CA TRP A 170 3.12 1.30 -13.83
C TRP A 170 1.60 1.27 -13.87
N ASP A 171 1.05 0.54 -14.84
CA ASP A 171 -0.38 0.43 -15.08
C ASP A 171 -0.92 -0.89 -14.51
N TYR A 172 -1.87 -0.78 -13.58
CA TYR A 172 -2.56 -1.90 -12.94
C TYR A 172 -4.02 -2.04 -13.39
N SER A 173 -4.46 -1.26 -14.39
CA SER A 173 -5.86 -1.25 -14.85
C SER A 173 -6.35 -2.64 -15.30
N ALA A 174 -5.45 -3.51 -15.78
CA ALA A 174 -5.77 -4.89 -16.16
C ALA A 174 -6.19 -5.79 -14.97
N LEU A 175 -5.81 -5.45 -13.74
CA LEU A 175 -6.31 -6.12 -12.53
C LEU A 175 -7.75 -5.72 -12.20
N GLY A 176 -8.23 -4.61 -12.77
CA GLY A 176 -9.58 -4.09 -12.55
C GLY A 176 -9.78 -3.57 -11.14
N THR A 177 -11.03 -3.67 -10.67
CA THR A 177 -11.43 -3.31 -9.31
C THR A 177 -11.83 -4.55 -8.54
N PHE A 178 -11.52 -4.59 -7.25
CA PHE A 178 -12.03 -5.64 -6.36
C PHE A 178 -13.22 -5.11 -5.58
N THR A 179 -14.41 -5.65 -5.85
CA THR A 179 -15.64 -5.35 -5.09
C THR A 179 -15.90 -6.48 -4.11
N PHE A 180 -16.13 -6.14 -2.85
CA PHE A 180 -16.41 -7.09 -1.77
C PHE A 180 -17.79 -6.81 -1.16
N ASP A 181 -18.43 -7.87 -0.65
CA ASP A 181 -19.58 -7.73 0.24
C ASP A 181 -19.14 -7.04 1.56
N ARG A 182 -19.94 -6.07 2.02
CA ARG A 182 -19.56 -5.27 3.19
C ARG A 182 -19.47 -6.07 4.48
N ALA A 183 -20.40 -6.99 4.73
CA ALA A 183 -20.40 -7.76 5.97
C ALA A 183 -19.19 -8.71 6.00
N GLN A 184 -18.92 -9.36 4.87
CA GLN A 184 -17.76 -10.23 4.69
C GLN A 184 -16.45 -9.46 4.89
N TYR A 185 -16.33 -8.27 4.31
CA TYR A 185 -15.16 -7.39 4.48
C TYR A 185 -14.94 -6.99 5.94
N ASP A 186 -16.01 -6.54 6.61
CA ASP A 186 -15.95 -6.11 8.01
C ASP A 186 -15.50 -7.25 8.94
N ASP A 187 -15.94 -8.47 8.66
CA ASP A 187 -15.52 -9.68 9.38
C ASP A 187 -14.03 -9.98 9.16
N ALA A 188 -13.53 -9.90 7.92
CA ALA A 188 -12.12 -10.11 7.62
C ALA A 188 -11.23 -9.07 8.32
N VAL A 189 -11.63 -7.79 8.32
CA VAL A 189 -10.90 -6.73 9.05
C VAL A 189 -10.90 -6.98 10.55
N ARG A 190 -12.04 -7.36 11.14
CA ARG A 190 -12.15 -7.62 12.58
C ARG A 190 -11.24 -8.76 13.04
N GLN A 191 -11.05 -9.79 12.20
CA GLN A 191 -10.18 -10.92 12.50
C GLN A 191 -8.71 -10.55 12.65
N VAL A 192 -8.24 -9.47 12.01
CA VAL A 192 -6.82 -9.08 12.05
C VAL A 192 -6.56 -7.76 12.77
N ALA A 193 -7.57 -6.92 12.96
CA ALA A 193 -7.41 -5.58 13.55
C ALA A 193 -6.72 -5.62 14.93
N HIS A 194 -7.02 -6.63 15.74
CA HIS A 194 -6.43 -6.80 17.07
C HIS A 194 -4.91 -7.06 17.07
N LEU A 195 -4.33 -7.41 15.92
CA LEU A 195 -2.89 -7.64 15.78
C LEU A 195 -2.09 -6.35 15.71
N PHE A 196 -2.71 -5.22 15.35
CA PHE A 196 -2.05 -3.94 15.07
C PHE A 196 -2.04 -2.97 16.27
N ALA A 197 -1.84 -3.51 17.47
CA ALA A 197 -1.82 -2.76 18.73
C ALA A 197 -0.61 -1.82 18.88
#